data_AF-A0A1M7IVN0-F1
#
_entry.id   AF-A0A1M7IVN0-F1
#
_cell.length_a   1.000
_cell.length_b   1.000
_cell.length_c   1.000
_cell.angle_alpha   90.00
_cell.angle_beta   90.00
_cell.angle_gamma   90.00
#
_symmetry.space_group_name_H-M   'P 1'
#
loop_
_entity.id
_entity.type
_entity.pdbx_description
1 polymer ?
#
loop_
_entity_poly.entity_id
_entity_poly.type
_entity_poly.pdbx_seq_one_letter_code
_entity_poly.pdbx_strand_id
1 'polypeptide(L)'
;MIIPSLIAAALTFAAPEQMAQAGHVYKQAYQQKANNGRAIYEYTDNNESVQNWTRLVTLNYTPQLRVDAQTWANATRKALDANPAKPAHQLDVKGANAYAQMVFEPDAANPEYEANVQKSFHVADCGTVILQYAVKYPKGSDLTTIKAENARIAVQLEQDTWQPACQ
;
A
#
# COMPACT_ATOMS: atom_id res chain seq x y z
N MET A 1 31.26 -36.15 -7.20
CA MET A 1 31.17 -34.71 -7.51
C MET A 1 29.95 -34.18 -6.78
N ILE A 2 30.13 -33.52 -5.64
CA ILE A 2 29.02 -33.01 -4.82
C ILE A 2 28.84 -31.55 -5.22
N ILE A 3 27.73 -31.24 -5.88
CA ILE A 3 27.34 -29.86 -6.17
C ILE A 3 26.92 -29.25 -4.82
N PRO A 4 27.56 -28.19 -4.32
CA PRO A 4 27.04 -27.51 -3.14
C PRO A 4 25.72 -26.87 -3.54
N SER A 5 24.62 -27.28 -2.90
CA SER A 5 23.38 -26.50 -2.91
C SER A 5 23.68 -25.13 -2.32
N LEU A 6 23.86 -24.14 -3.19
CA LEU A 6 23.74 -22.73 -2.83
C LEU A 6 22.30 -22.53 -2.34
N ILE A 7 22.13 -22.50 -1.02
CA ILE A 7 20.90 -21.99 -0.42
C ILE A 7 20.86 -20.51 -0.80
N ALA A 8 20.10 -20.17 -1.84
CA ALA A 8 19.80 -18.78 -2.16
C ALA A 8 19.09 -18.19 -0.94
N ALA A 9 19.76 -17.30 -0.22
CA ALA A 9 19.12 -16.51 0.82
C ALA A 9 18.03 -15.65 0.14
N ALA A 10 16.80 -15.66 0.70
CA ALA A 10 15.75 -14.79 0.20
C ALA A 10 16.19 -13.33 0.39
N LEU A 11 16.01 -12.51 -0.64
CA LEU A 11 16.28 -11.08 -0.55
C LEU A 11 15.32 -10.47 0.48
N THR A 12 15.84 -9.53 1.27
CA THR A 12 15.10 -8.80 2.28
C THR A 12 14.77 -7.40 1.79
N PHE A 13 13.55 -6.95 2.03
CA PHE A 13 13.14 -5.59 1.69
C PHE A 13 13.77 -4.57 2.64
N ALA A 14 14.46 -3.57 2.07
CA ALA A 14 14.96 -2.40 2.77
C ALA A 14 13.99 -1.22 2.56
N ALA A 15 13.25 -0.87 3.61
CA ALA A 15 12.37 0.29 3.58
C ALA A 15 13.18 1.60 3.61
N PRO A 16 12.85 2.60 2.78
CA PRO A 16 13.53 3.88 2.81
C PRO A 16 13.18 4.66 4.08
N GLU A 17 14.00 5.64 4.48
CA GLU A 17 13.69 6.53 5.62
C GLU A 17 12.63 7.59 5.25
N GLN A 18 12.54 7.92 3.96
CA GLN A 18 11.63 8.92 3.42
C GLN A 18 11.03 8.47 2.09
N MET A 19 9.83 8.97 1.79
CA MET A 19 9.16 8.72 0.52
C MET A 19 8.63 10.04 -0.05
N ALA A 20 8.71 10.21 -1.36
CA ALA A 20 8.05 11.31 -2.06
C ALA A 20 6.81 10.76 -2.77
N GLN A 21 5.62 11.27 -2.43
CA GLN A 21 4.37 10.82 -3.04
C GLN A 21 3.43 12.00 -3.24
N ALA A 22 2.78 12.09 -4.41
CA ALA A 22 1.76 13.09 -4.71
C ALA A 22 2.18 14.56 -4.45
N GLY A 23 3.47 14.88 -4.52
CA GLY A 23 4.02 16.22 -4.27
C GLY A 23 4.42 16.50 -2.81
N HIS A 24 4.31 15.51 -1.93
CA HIS A 24 4.66 15.59 -0.51
C HIS A 24 5.89 14.72 -0.20
N VAL A 25 6.62 15.07 0.85
CA VAL A 25 7.72 14.27 1.41
C VAL A 25 7.31 13.74 2.77
N TYR A 26 7.30 12.42 2.89
CA TYR A 26 6.92 11.68 4.08
C TYR A 26 8.15 11.13 4.78
N LYS A 27 8.15 11.15 6.11
CA LYS A 27 9.21 10.56 6.95
C LYS A 27 8.65 9.35 7.68
N GLN A 28 9.47 8.30 7.86
CA GLN A 28 9.04 7.12 8.59
C GLN A 28 8.70 7.49 10.04
N ALA A 29 7.46 7.25 10.43
CA ALA A 29 6.93 7.56 11.76
C ALA A 29 6.68 6.31 12.60
N TYR A 30 6.46 5.16 11.96
CA TYR A 30 6.23 3.88 12.63
C TYR A 30 6.75 2.70 11.82
N GLN A 31 7.11 1.64 12.53
CA GLN A 31 7.49 0.36 11.95
C GLN A 31 7.04 -0.77 12.85
N GLN A 32 6.48 -1.82 12.23
CA GLN A 32 6.20 -3.09 12.86
C GLN A 32 6.84 -4.22 12.07
N LYS A 33 7.49 -5.16 12.77
CA LYS A 33 8.04 -6.39 12.18
C LYS A 33 7.48 -7.60 12.93
N ALA A 34 7.01 -8.59 12.18
CA ALA A 34 6.54 -9.87 12.71
C ALA A 34 7.62 -10.95 12.56
N ASN A 35 7.53 -12.01 13.36
CA ASN A 35 8.52 -13.11 13.39
C ASN A 35 8.66 -13.84 12.04
N ASN A 36 7.64 -13.80 11.18
CA ASN A 36 7.67 -14.39 9.84
C ASN A 36 8.25 -13.45 8.77
N GLY A 37 8.89 -12.35 9.18
CA GLY A 37 9.50 -11.36 8.29
C GLY A 37 8.52 -10.38 7.65
N ARG A 38 7.22 -10.48 7.92
CA ARG A 38 6.27 -9.44 7.51
C ARG A 38 6.61 -8.13 8.20
N ALA A 39 6.47 -7.03 7.48
CA ALA A 39 6.73 -5.72 8.04
C ALA A 39 5.73 -4.68 7.52
N ILE A 40 5.41 -3.72 8.36
CA ILE A 40 4.62 -2.53 8.02
C ILE A 40 5.48 -1.33 8.36
N TYR A 41 5.58 -0.39 7.43
CA TYR A 41 6.26 0.89 7.62
C TYR A 41 5.25 1.98 7.28
N GLU A 42 5.10 2.95 8.18
CA GLU A 42 4.16 4.06 8.01
C GLU A 42 4.94 5.36 8.02
N TYR A 43 4.59 6.21 7.07
CA TYR A 43 5.25 7.49 6.83
C TYR A 43 4.22 8.60 6.84
N THR A 44 4.48 9.64 7.62
CA THR A 44 3.63 10.82 7.74
C THR A 44 4.34 12.04 7.16
N ASP A 45 3.58 13.05 6.75
CA ASP A 45 4.11 14.38 6.44
C ASP A 45 3.82 15.34 7.61
N ASN A 46 4.37 16.56 7.54
CA ASN A 46 4.10 17.64 8.51
C ASN A 46 4.35 17.29 10.00
N ASN A 47 5.18 16.27 10.27
CA ASN A 47 5.43 15.72 11.61
C ASN A 47 4.16 15.21 12.33
N GLU A 48 3.14 14.78 11.57
CA GLU A 48 1.97 14.11 12.14
C GLU A 48 2.36 12.78 12.80
N SER A 49 1.61 12.35 13.82
CA SER A 49 1.73 11.00 14.37
C SER A 49 0.87 10.02 13.59
N VAL A 50 1.20 8.73 13.65
CA VAL A 50 0.39 7.67 13.01
C VAL A 50 -0.99 7.47 13.64
N GLN A 51 -1.29 8.12 14.77
CA GLN A 51 -2.63 8.15 15.35
C GLN A 51 -3.45 9.35 14.87
N ASN A 52 -2.80 10.44 14.44
CA ASN A 52 -3.42 11.73 14.11
C ASN A 52 -2.96 12.23 12.73
N TRP A 53 -2.94 11.36 11.74
CA TRP A 53 -2.53 11.69 10.37
C TRP A 53 -3.72 12.17 9.53
N THR A 54 -3.42 13.02 8.56
CA THR A 54 -4.34 13.41 7.47
C THR A 54 -3.93 12.81 6.13
N ARG A 55 -2.62 12.55 5.96
CA ARG A 55 -2.06 11.78 4.85
C ARG A 55 -1.10 10.72 5.36
N LEU A 56 -1.16 9.53 4.79
CA LEU A 56 -0.31 8.41 5.20
C LEU A 56 0.22 7.67 3.98
N VAL A 57 1.52 7.39 3.98
CA VAL A 57 2.11 6.39 3.10
C VAL A 57 2.39 5.14 3.92
N THR A 58 1.96 3.98 3.41
CA THR A 58 2.19 2.69 4.06
C THR A 58 2.90 1.73 3.10
N LEU A 59 3.99 1.14 3.56
CA LEU A 59 4.63 -0.01 2.91
C LEU A 59 4.29 -1.28 3.69
N ASN A 60 3.56 -2.21 3.04
CA ASN A 60 3.26 -3.52 3.61
C ASN A 60 4.09 -4.59 2.89
N TYR A 61 5.04 -5.17 3.61
CA TYR A 61 5.96 -6.17 3.11
C TYR A 61 5.58 -7.57 3.58
N THR A 62 5.45 -8.50 2.64
CA THR A 62 5.18 -9.91 2.92
C THR A 62 6.15 -10.81 2.13
N PRO A 63 7.27 -11.27 2.75
CA PRO A 63 8.35 -11.99 2.05
C PRO A 63 7.92 -13.34 1.46
N GLN A 64 6.98 -14.02 2.12
CA GLN A 64 6.53 -15.34 1.70
C GLN A 64 5.35 -15.31 0.72
N LEU A 65 4.78 -14.12 0.47
CA LEU A 65 3.71 -13.97 -0.49
C LEU A 65 4.31 -13.83 -1.90
N ARG A 66 4.39 -14.95 -2.61
CA ARG A 66 4.89 -15.04 -3.99
C ARG A 66 3.71 -15.32 -4.92
N VAL A 67 2.97 -14.28 -5.24
CA VAL A 67 1.83 -14.31 -6.16
C VAL A 67 2.05 -13.29 -7.27
N ASP A 68 1.41 -13.49 -8.42
CA ASP A 68 1.37 -12.47 -9.47
C ASP A 68 0.35 -11.35 -9.14
N ALA A 69 0.41 -10.28 -9.93
CA ALA A 69 -0.47 -9.12 -9.80
C ALA A 69 -1.96 -9.49 -9.92
N GLN A 70 -2.30 -10.39 -10.84
CA GLN A 70 -3.70 -10.78 -11.04
C GLN A 70 -4.28 -11.54 -9.85
N THR A 71 -3.51 -12.46 -9.28
CA THR A 71 -3.86 -13.23 -8.10
C THR A 71 -4.04 -12.31 -6.90
N TRP A 72 -3.12 -11.36 -6.70
CA TRP A 72 -3.26 -10.34 -5.66
C TRP A 72 -4.51 -9.49 -5.88
N ALA A 73 -4.75 -8.98 -7.09
CA ALA A 73 -5.92 -8.15 -7.38
C ALA A 73 -7.24 -8.90 -7.12
N ASN A 74 -7.33 -10.16 -7.51
CA ASN A 74 -8.51 -10.99 -7.26
C ASN A 74 -8.73 -11.22 -5.75
N ALA A 75 -7.65 -11.48 -5.00
CA ALA A 75 -7.73 -11.65 -3.55
C ALA A 75 -8.13 -10.36 -2.84
N THR A 76 -7.55 -9.22 -3.23
CA THR A 76 -7.88 -7.90 -2.68
C THR A 76 -9.33 -7.53 -2.99
N ARG A 77 -9.80 -7.74 -4.21
CA ARG A 77 -11.22 -7.51 -4.58
C ARG A 77 -12.14 -8.34 -3.69
N LYS A 78 -11.88 -9.64 -3.58
CA LYS A 78 -12.66 -10.54 -2.71
C LYS A 78 -12.68 -10.06 -1.25
N ALA A 79 -11.55 -9.58 -0.73
CA ALA A 79 -11.46 -9.06 0.63
C ALA A 79 -12.26 -7.76 0.81
N LEU A 80 -12.24 -6.86 -0.17
CA LEU A 80 -13.01 -5.61 -0.15
C LEU A 80 -14.52 -5.85 -0.29
N ASP A 81 -14.93 -6.78 -1.16
CA ASP A 81 -16.33 -7.20 -1.31
C ASP A 81 -16.89 -7.82 -0.02
N ALA A 82 -16.05 -8.54 0.74
CA ALA A 82 -16.42 -9.15 2.01
C ALA A 82 -16.30 -8.19 3.21
N ASN A 83 -15.73 -7.00 3.03
CA ASN A 83 -15.52 -6.05 4.12
C ASN A 83 -16.87 -5.48 4.61
N PRO A 84 -17.19 -5.52 5.91
CA PRO A 84 -18.43 -4.97 6.45
C PRO A 84 -18.68 -3.50 6.11
N ALA A 85 -17.62 -2.69 5.99
CA ALA A 85 -17.71 -1.28 5.63
C ALA A 85 -18.02 -1.04 4.14
N LYS A 86 -17.94 -2.09 3.30
CA LYS A 86 -18.27 -2.07 1.86
C LYS A 86 -17.71 -0.85 1.12
N PRO A 87 -16.38 -0.63 1.14
CA PRO A 87 -15.78 0.52 0.48
C PRO A 87 -16.08 0.49 -1.02
N ALA A 88 -16.36 1.66 -1.59
CA ALA A 88 -16.40 1.82 -3.04
C ALA A 88 -14.98 1.58 -3.57
N HIS A 89 -14.79 0.63 -4.48
CA HIS A 89 -13.46 0.25 -4.92
C HIS A 89 -13.37 -0.11 -6.40
N GLN A 90 -12.17 0.03 -6.95
CA GLN A 90 -11.81 -0.35 -8.31
C GLN A 90 -10.41 -0.97 -8.28
N LEU A 91 -10.23 -2.08 -9.01
CA LEU A 91 -8.92 -2.72 -9.14
C LEU A 91 -8.62 -2.93 -10.61
N ASP A 92 -7.35 -2.73 -10.94
CA ASP A 92 -6.80 -2.91 -12.29
C ASP A 92 -5.42 -3.56 -12.22
N VAL A 93 -5.01 -4.20 -13.31
CA VAL A 93 -3.70 -4.85 -13.43
C VAL A 93 -3.01 -4.29 -14.67
N LYS A 94 -1.81 -3.73 -14.49
CA LYS A 94 -1.02 -3.17 -15.60
C LYS A 94 0.40 -3.68 -15.54
N GLY A 95 0.77 -4.49 -16.52
CA GLY A 95 2.06 -5.16 -16.56
C GLY A 95 2.24 -6.08 -15.35
N ALA A 96 3.33 -5.88 -14.61
CA ALA A 96 3.69 -6.70 -13.45
C ALA A 96 3.06 -6.24 -12.12
N ASN A 97 2.30 -5.15 -12.12
CA ASN A 97 1.75 -4.53 -10.91
C ASN A 97 0.23 -4.54 -10.94
N ALA A 98 -0.40 -4.63 -9.76
CA ALA A 98 -1.81 -4.36 -9.59
C ALA A 98 -2.03 -3.06 -8.83
N TYR A 99 -3.17 -2.46 -9.10
CA TYR A 99 -3.59 -1.19 -8.54
C TYR A 99 -4.95 -1.36 -7.91
N ALA A 100 -5.13 -0.81 -6.71
CA ALA A 100 -6.44 -0.75 -6.06
C ALA A 100 -6.74 0.68 -5.64
N GLN A 101 -7.96 1.13 -5.89
CA GLN A 101 -8.50 2.39 -5.43
C GLN A 101 -9.69 2.05 -4.55
N MET A 102 -9.79 2.66 -3.38
CA MET A 102 -10.90 2.42 -2.47
C MET A 102 -11.23 3.68 -1.66
N VAL A 103 -12.50 3.88 -1.36
CA VAL A 103 -12.99 4.95 -0.49
C VAL A 103 -13.89 4.33 0.57
N PHE A 104 -13.48 4.46 1.84
CA PHE A 104 -14.26 4.09 3.00
C PHE A 104 -15.09 5.30 3.44
N GLU A 105 -16.39 5.08 3.68
CA GLU A 105 -17.26 6.09 4.26
C GLU A 105 -17.15 6.10 5.80
N PRO A 106 -17.42 7.24 6.46
CA PRO A 106 -17.40 7.33 7.90
C PRO A 106 -18.37 6.34 8.57
N ASP A 107 -17.90 5.70 9.64
CA ASP A 107 -18.71 4.88 10.54
C ASP A 107 -18.51 5.28 12.01
N ALA A 108 -19.04 4.48 12.93
CA ALA A 108 -18.95 4.77 14.37
C ALA A 108 -17.52 4.63 14.92
N ALA A 109 -16.67 3.78 14.32
CA ALA A 109 -15.30 3.56 14.72
C ALA A 109 -14.33 4.51 14.00
N ASN A 110 -14.65 4.91 12.77
CA ASN A 110 -13.86 5.76 11.90
C ASN A 110 -14.72 6.94 11.43
N PRO A 111 -14.69 8.08 12.13
CA PRO A 111 -15.63 9.19 11.88
C PRO A 111 -15.28 10.02 10.64
N GLU A 112 -14.29 9.63 9.84
CA GLU A 112 -13.78 10.33 8.66
C GLU A 112 -13.88 9.44 7.42
N TYR A 113 -13.95 10.04 6.24
CA TYR A 113 -13.72 9.30 5.01
C TYR A 113 -12.25 8.93 4.93
N GLU A 114 -11.95 7.75 4.42
CA GLU A 114 -10.58 7.34 4.11
C GLU A 114 -10.48 6.89 2.65
N ALA A 115 -9.80 7.69 1.83
CA ALA A 115 -9.50 7.35 0.45
C ALA A 115 -8.12 6.75 0.37
N ASN A 116 -8.01 5.57 -0.24
CA ASN A 116 -6.77 4.84 -0.40
C ASN A 116 -6.53 4.52 -1.87
N VAL A 117 -5.26 4.61 -2.27
CA VAL A 117 -4.73 3.99 -3.48
C VAL A 117 -3.58 3.06 -3.13
N GLN A 118 -3.48 1.94 -3.83
CA GLN A 118 -2.44 0.94 -3.63
C GLN A 118 -1.80 0.56 -4.95
N LYS A 119 -0.50 0.26 -4.91
CA LYS A 119 0.29 -0.36 -5.97
C LYS A 119 1.01 -1.56 -5.37
N SER A 120 0.82 -2.73 -5.98
CA SER A 120 1.50 -3.95 -5.58
C SER A 120 2.74 -4.20 -6.44
N PHE A 121 3.80 -4.69 -5.80
CA PHE A 121 5.03 -5.12 -6.42
C PHE A 121 5.25 -6.60 -6.09
N HIS A 122 5.54 -7.40 -7.11
CA HIS A 122 5.66 -8.86 -7.02
C HIS A 122 7.07 -9.29 -7.42
N VAL A 123 7.96 -9.35 -6.43
CA VAL A 123 9.39 -9.57 -6.66
C VAL A 123 9.74 -11.02 -6.31
N ALA A 124 10.17 -11.82 -7.28
CA ALA A 124 10.30 -13.28 -7.17
C ALA A 124 11.02 -13.77 -5.89
N ASP A 125 12.16 -13.16 -5.56
CA ASP A 125 13.00 -13.56 -4.42
C ASP A 125 12.82 -12.70 -3.16
N CYS A 126 11.93 -11.72 -3.22
CA CYS A 126 11.68 -10.77 -2.12
C CYS A 126 10.21 -10.82 -1.64
N GLY A 127 9.31 -11.46 -2.38
CA GLY A 127 7.89 -11.53 -2.06
C GLY A 127 7.11 -10.32 -2.54
N THR A 128 6.06 -9.95 -1.81
CA THR A 128 5.15 -8.87 -2.20
C THR A 128 5.36 -7.64 -1.34
N VAL A 129 5.47 -6.46 -1.98
CA VAL A 129 5.43 -5.15 -1.32
C VAL A 129 4.21 -4.39 -1.82
N ILE A 130 3.40 -3.85 -0.91
CA ILE A 130 2.29 -2.95 -1.24
C ILE A 130 2.67 -1.54 -0.82
N LEU A 131 2.68 -0.62 -1.77
CA LEU A 131 2.72 0.81 -1.52
C LEU A 131 1.29 1.33 -1.48
N GLN A 132 0.88 1.87 -0.35
CA GLN A 132 -0.41 2.52 -0.15
C GLN A 132 -0.23 4.00 0.12
N TYR A 133 -1.10 4.82 -0.44
CA TYR A 133 -1.28 6.21 -0.08
C TYR A 133 -2.72 6.43 0.37
N ALA A 134 -2.89 7.01 1.56
CA ALA A 134 -4.17 7.26 2.19
C ALA A 134 -4.36 8.75 2.50
N VAL A 135 -5.60 9.23 2.36
CA VAL A 135 -6.02 10.58 2.73
C VAL A 135 -7.32 10.51 3.52
N LYS A 136 -7.38 11.24 4.64
CA LYS A 136 -8.60 11.41 5.43
C LYS A 136 -9.33 12.69 5.07
N TYR A 137 -10.65 12.62 5.06
CA TYR A 137 -11.53 13.77 4.84
C TYR A 137 -12.60 13.84 5.94
N PRO A 138 -12.97 15.04 6.42
CA PRO A 138 -14.03 15.18 7.41
C PRO A 138 -15.35 14.58 6.95
N LYS A 139 -16.16 14.07 7.90
CA LYS A 139 -17.53 13.65 7.63
C LYS A 139 -18.34 14.77 6.98
N GLY A 140 -19.13 14.43 5.96
CA GLY A 140 -19.92 15.39 5.18
C GLY A 140 -19.18 16.03 4.01
N SER A 141 -17.89 15.70 3.81
CA SER A 141 -17.16 16.08 2.58
C SER A 141 -17.84 15.51 1.33
N ASP A 142 -17.74 16.22 0.20
CA ASP A 142 -18.33 15.77 -1.06
C ASP A 142 -17.61 14.53 -1.60
N LEU A 143 -18.35 13.42 -1.66
CA LEU A 143 -17.85 12.13 -2.13
C LEU A 143 -17.41 12.17 -3.60
N THR A 144 -17.99 13.04 -4.42
CA THR A 144 -17.60 13.18 -5.83
C THR A 144 -16.18 13.75 -5.92
N THR A 145 -15.90 14.81 -5.16
CA THR A 145 -14.57 15.41 -5.04
C THR A 145 -13.56 14.40 -4.49
N ILE A 146 -13.90 13.65 -3.42
CA ILE A 146 -13.02 12.62 -2.85
C ILE A 146 -12.67 11.56 -3.90
N LYS A 147 -13.66 11.05 -4.65
CA LYS A 147 -13.44 10.04 -5.70
C LYS A 147 -12.58 10.58 -6.83
N ALA A 148 -12.80 11.82 -7.26
CA ALA A 148 -12.01 12.46 -8.31
C ALA A 148 -10.54 12.66 -7.88
N GLU A 149 -10.31 13.09 -6.63
CA GLU A 149 -8.96 13.22 -6.10
C GLU A 149 -8.28 11.85 -5.94
N ASN A 150 -8.99 10.84 -5.43
CA ASN A 150 -8.47 9.48 -5.31
C ASN A 150 -8.05 8.91 -6.68
N ALA A 151 -8.87 9.13 -7.72
CA ALA A 151 -8.53 8.74 -9.09
C ALA A 151 -7.29 9.48 -9.62
N ARG A 152 -7.15 10.78 -9.32
CA ARG A 152 -5.95 11.56 -9.68
C ARG A 152 -4.70 10.99 -9.02
N ILE A 153 -4.76 10.65 -7.73
CA ILE A 153 -3.63 10.07 -7.00
C ILE A 153 -3.31 8.68 -7.58
N ALA A 154 -4.31 7.87 -7.95
CA ALA A 154 -4.09 6.56 -8.56
C ALA A 154 -3.28 6.66 -9.85
N VAL A 155 -3.58 7.65 -10.70
CA VAL A 155 -2.81 7.93 -11.92
C VAL A 155 -1.37 8.34 -11.59
N GLN A 156 -1.17 9.16 -10.55
CA GLN A 156 0.18 9.54 -10.10
C GLN A 156 0.97 8.32 -9.60
N LEU A 157 0.34 7.44 -8.83
CA LEU A 157 0.96 6.24 -8.28
C LEU A 157 1.34 5.23 -9.39
N GLU A 158 0.51 5.14 -10.43
CA GLU A 158 0.81 4.36 -11.64
C GLU A 158 2.07 4.88 -12.35
N GLN A 159 2.18 6.20 -12.52
CA GLN A 159 3.31 6.86 -13.17
C GLN A 159 4.57 6.91 -12.30
N ASP A 160 4.44 6.63 -11.01
CA ASP A 160 5.55 6.63 -10.06
C ASP A 160 6.60 5.56 -10.41
N THR A 161 7.86 6.00 -10.50
CA THR A 161 9.01 5.16 -10.81
C THR A 161 9.61 4.45 -9.60
N TRP A 162 9.14 4.74 -8.38
CA TRP A 162 9.61 4.06 -7.18
C TRP A 162 9.44 2.54 -7.29
N GLN A 163 10.46 1.82 -6.82
CA GLN A 163 10.50 0.36 -6.77
C GLN A 163 11.01 -0.09 -5.41
N PRO A 164 10.55 -1.24 -4.88
CA PRO A 164 11.08 -1.79 -3.65
C PRO A 164 12.56 -2.20 -3.81
N ALA A 165 13.39 -1.81 -2.85
CA ALA A 165 14.78 -2.24 -2.77
C ALA A 165 14.86 -3.58 -2.01
N CYS A 166 15.23 -4.66 -2.71
CA CYS A 166 15.40 -5.99 -2.15
C CYS A 166 16.90 -6.35 -2.15
N GLN A 167 17.43 -6.75 -1.00
CA GLN A 167 18.86 -6.97 -0.73
C GLN A 167 19.17 -8.36 -0.18
#